data_AF-A0A9D6FNZ4-F1
#
_entry.id   AF-A0A9D6FNZ4-F1
#
_cell.length_a   1.000
_cell.length_b   1.000
_cell.length_c   1.000
_cell.angle_alpha   90.00
_cell.angle_beta   90.00
_cell.angle_gamma   90.00
#
_symmetry.space_group_name_H-M   'P 1'
#
loop_
_entity.id
_entity.type
_entity.pdbx_description
1 polymer ?
#
loop_
_entity_poly.entity_id
_entity_poly.type
_entity_poly.pdbx_seq_one_letter_code
_entity_poly.pdbx_strand_id
1 'polypeptide(L)'
;MILATAADVIRRARVEQLAEYEDVAPMTDCAGFYAFRRYPQDTILSRIVTRDGRPAVRCYVRFVVQAPATPESVVCRVELQPWFFRRWRHGRSLVRGDDDGQDEPGSHDRPNAESAALLRKARIPVDLDADDVGGDFLYDVREDVFRDATGSEVTPAAMLEYAYAKHLRTLRLAFRIRWSIGSTIRTTVRTTVWKGQDATLWLLFNLYDIELTEDTRQRHIDRRSRGFFHKYKPRDFRRITDEARGRPQFFGFVSSRKSFLTNFWMVMLACGVLYWTGPRGGFLKVVYSNT
;
A
#
# COMPACT_ATOMS: atom_id res chain seq x y z
N MET A 1 -23.45 22.96 6.71
CA MET A 1 -22.24 23.82 6.88
C MET A 1 -21.03 23.01 6.43
N ILE A 2 -20.16 23.52 5.54
CA ILE A 2 -18.97 22.77 5.13
C ILE A 2 -18.00 22.74 6.32
N LEU A 3 -17.59 21.54 6.74
CA LEU A 3 -16.53 21.38 7.74
C LEU A 3 -15.19 21.72 7.08
N ALA A 4 -14.88 23.02 7.01
CA ALA A 4 -13.71 23.53 6.31
C ALA A 4 -12.46 23.59 7.20
N THR A 5 -12.64 23.60 8.53
CA THR A 5 -11.53 23.74 9.48
C THR A 5 -11.49 22.59 10.48
N ALA A 6 -10.30 22.33 11.03
CA ALA A 6 -10.11 21.38 12.11
C ALA A 6 -10.99 21.69 13.34
N ALA A 7 -11.14 22.97 13.69
CA ALA A 7 -11.97 23.41 14.80
C ALA A 7 -13.46 23.07 14.60
N ASP A 8 -13.96 23.20 13.36
CA ASP A 8 -15.33 22.81 13.04
C ASP A 8 -15.55 21.31 13.22
N VAL A 9 -14.60 20.50 12.75
CA VAL A 9 -14.66 19.04 12.89
C VAL A 9 -14.62 18.63 14.36
N ILE A 10 -13.75 19.21 15.18
CA ILE A 10 -13.68 18.93 16.64
C ILE A 10 -15.00 19.27 17.32
N ARG A 11 -15.52 20.48 17.08
CA ARG A 11 -16.78 20.95 17.65
C ARG A 11 -17.95 20.07 17.24
N ARG A 12 -18.03 19.69 15.96
CA ARG A 12 -19.12 18.84 15.43
C ARG A 12 -19.02 17.41 15.93
N ALA A 13 -17.80 16.89 16.10
CA ALA A 13 -17.54 15.56 16.64
C ALA A 13 -17.81 15.47 18.15
N ARG A 14 -17.78 16.60 18.87
CA ARG A 14 -17.87 16.67 20.33
C ARG A 14 -16.87 15.75 21.04
N VAL A 15 -15.69 15.54 20.42
CA VAL A 15 -14.69 14.60 20.93
C VAL A 15 -14.14 15.00 22.30
N GLU A 16 -14.09 16.30 22.60
CA GLU A 16 -13.67 16.83 23.91
C GLU A 16 -14.65 16.47 25.04
N GLN A 17 -15.88 16.08 24.71
CA GLN A 17 -16.89 15.63 25.68
C GLN A 17 -16.78 14.12 25.97
N LEU A 18 -15.95 13.39 25.22
CA LEU A 18 -15.75 11.95 25.37
C LEU A 18 -14.60 11.68 26.33
N ALA A 19 -14.91 11.20 27.54
CA ALA A 19 -13.92 10.99 28.59
C ALA A 19 -12.86 9.93 28.24
N GLU A 20 -13.11 9.05 27.27
CA GLU A 20 -12.12 8.04 26.84
C GLU A 20 -11.02 8.61 25.94
N TYR A 21 -11.21 9.81 25.39
CA TYR A 21 -10.29 10.45 24.46
C TYR A 21 -9.54 11.60 25.13
N GLU A 22 -8.22 11.60 25.00
CA GLU A 22 -7.29 12.53 25.60
C GLU A 22 -6.48 13.26 24.53
N ASP A 23 -5.84 14.37 24.92
CA ASP A 23 -4.85 15.09 24.12
C ASP A 23 -5.37 15.38 22.69
N VAL A 24 -6.64 15.83 22.60
CA VAL A 24 -7.29 16.19 21.33
C VAL A 24 -6.61 17.43 20.77
N ALA A 25 -6.16 17.38 19.52
CA ALA A 25 -5.60 18.55 18.87
C ALA A 25 -6.00 18.66 17.39
N PRO A 26 -6.16 19.89 16.87
CA PRO A 26 -6.45 20.13 15.47
C PRO A 26 -5.25 19.76 14.59
N MET A 27 -5.53 19.26 13.39
CA MET A 27 -4.53 19.10 12.34
C MET A 27 -4.35 20.43 11.59
N THR A 28 -3.11 20.74 11.20
CA THR A 28 -2.78 22.02 10.53
C THR A 28 -2.91 21.94 9.01
N ASP A 29 -2.89 20.74 8.44
CA ASP A 29 -2.84 20.46 7.01
C ASP A 29 -4.19 20.02 6.41
N CYS A 30 -5.20 19.74 7.25
CA CYS A 30 -6.50 19.25 6.81
C CYS A 30 -7.63 19.58 7.79
N ALA A 31 -8.88 19.46 7.31
CA ALA A 31 -10.07 19.55 8.15
C ALA A 31 -10.23 18.27 8.99
N GLY A 32 -9.53 18.22 10.12
CA GLY A 32 -9.53 17.06 10.98
C GLY A 32 -8.82 17.28 12.30
N PHE A 33 -8.81 16.26 13.12
CA PHE A 33 -8.14 16.25 14.41
C PHE A 33 -7.50 14.90 14.66
N TYR A 34 -6.66 14.86 15.67
CA TYR A 34 -6.25 13.62 16.29
C TYR A 34 -6.61 13.62 17.77
N ALA A 35 -6.79 12.42 18.31
CA ALA A 35 -7.02 12.17 19.72
C ALA A 35 -6.32 10.89 20.13
N PHE A 36 -6.07 10.73 21.43
CA PHE A 36 -5.48 9.53 21.99
C PHE A 36 -6.47 8.80 22.86
N ARG A 37 -6.46 7.48 22.79
CA ARG A 37 -7.26 6.62 23.67
C ARG A 37 -6.37 5.58 24.33
N ARG A 38 -6.58 5.37 25.63
CA ARG A 38 -5.87 4.34 26.39
C ARG A 38 -6.27 2.95 25.91
N TYR A 39 -5.37 1.98 26.01
CA TYR A 39 -5.74 0.57 25.80
C TYR A 39 -6.56 0.03 26.98
N PRO A 40 -7.41 -0.99 26.77
CA PRO A 40 -8.25 -1.54 27.83
C PRO A 40 -7.41 -2.16 28.94
N GLN A 41 -7.86 -2.06 30.20
CA GLN A 41 -7.10 -2.44 31.40
C GLN A 41 -6.72 -3.93 31.46
N ASP A 42 -7.47 -4.79 30.77
CA ASP A 42 -7.23 -6.22 30.65
C ASP A 42 -6.09 -6.55 29.66
N THR A 43 -5.63 -5.58 28.87
CA THR A 43 -4.53 -5.80 27.91
C THR A 43 -3.15 -5.55 28.52
N ILE A 44 -2.13 -6.26 28.04
CA ILE A 44 -0.73 -6.02 28.42
C ILE A 44 -0.31 -4.57 28.14
N LEU A 45 -0.84 -3.96 27.07
CA LEU A 45 -0.50 -2.60 26.65
C LEU A 45 -0.89 -1.55 27.69
N SER A 46 -1.97 -1.77 28.44
CA SER A 46 -2.39 -0.85 29.52
C SER A 46 -1.41 -0.81 30.70
N ARG A 47 -0.61 -1.88 30.88
CA ARG A 47 0.39 -2.00 31.94
C ARG A 47 1.72 -1.34 31.61
N ILE A 48 1.90 -0.90 30.36
CA ILE A 48 3.14 -0.28 29.90
C ILE A 48 3.07 1.21 30.25
N VAL A 49 3.76 1.58 31.32
CA VAL A 49 3.72 2.93 31.90
C VAL A 49 5.07 3.64 31.77
N THR A 50 5.01 4.97 31.73
CA THR A 50 6.19 5.84 31.77
C THR A 50 6.82 5.77 33.16
N ARG A 51 8.00 6.38 33.32
CA ARG A 51 8.63 6.50 34.65
C ARG A 51 7.75 7.22 35.67
N ASP A 52 6.93 8.15 35.21
CA ASP A 52 5.97 8.91 36.02
C ASP A 52 4.61 8.18 36.20
N GLY A 53 4.49 6.92 35.79
CA GLY A 53 3.26 6.12 35.98
C GLY A 53 2.12 6.40 35.00
N ARG A 54 2.33 7.25 33.98
CA ARG A 54 1.32 7.54 32.95
C ARG A 54 1.34 6.46 31.86
N PRO A 55 0.27 6.26 31.07
CA PRO A 55 0.30 5.33 29.95
C PRO A 55 1.38 5.72 28.94
N ALA A 56 2.37 4.86 28.73
CA ALA A 56 3.48 5.11 27.81
C ALA A 56 3.06 4.86 26.35
N VAL A 57 2.12 3.94 26.14
CA VAL A 57 1.61 3.56 24.83
C VAL A 57 0.10 3.79 24.75
N ARG A 58 -0.37 4.26 23.61
CA ARG A 58 -1.76 4.66 23.40
C ARG A 58 -2.22 4.29 21.99
N CYS A 59 -3.53 4.32 21.75
CA CYS A 59 -4.06 4.35 20.41
C CYS A 59 -4.17 5.82 20.00
N TYR A 60 -3.45 6.21 18.96
CA TYR A 60 -3.67 7.47 18.26
C TYR A 60 -4.79 7.25 17.27
N VAL A 61 -5.80 8.11 17.24
CA VAL A 61 -6.89 8.06 16.26
C VAL A 61 -6.95 9.39 15.54
N ARG A 62 -6.71 9.36 14.23
CA ARG A 62 -6.93 10.48 13.33
C ARG A 62 -8.34 10.43 12.77
N PHE A 63 -9.00 11.59 12.73
CA PHE A 63 -10.31 11.80 12.13
C PHE A 63 -10.21 12.96 11.15
N VAL A 64 -10.41 12.71 9.86
CA VAL A 64 -10.33 13.74 8.81
C VAL A 64 -11.60 13.71 7.97
N VAL A 65 -12.15 14.89 7.71
CA VAL A 65 -13.20 15.07 6.71
C VAL A 65 -12.52 15.57 5.44
N GLN A 66 -12.53 14.76 4.40
CA GLN A 66 -11.94 15.13 3.11
C GLN A 66 -12.79 16.19 2.42
N ALA A 67 -12.10 17.07 1.68
CA ALA A 67 -12.77 17.95 0.74
C ALA A 67 -13.61 17.12 -0.25
N PRO A 68 -14.77 17.64 -0.69
CA PRO A 68 -15.60 16.94 -1.66
C PRO A 68 -14.83 16.69 -2.96
N ALA A 69 -15.05 15.52 -3.58
CA ALA A 69 -14.33 15.12 -4.79
C ALA A 69 -14.59 16.04 -5.99
N THR A 70 -15.76 16.68 -6.01
CA THR A 70 -16.13 17.71 -6.99
C THR A 70 -16.65 18.95 -6.26
N PRO A 71 -16.50 20.16 -6.83
CA PRO A 71 -17.00 21.39 -6.21
C PRO A 71 -18.51 21.40 -5.96
N GLU A 72 -19.26 20.62 -6.74
CA GLU A 72 -20.72 20.51 -6.65
C GLU A 72 -21.17 19.43 -5.64
N SER A 73 -20.26 18.56 -5.21
CA SER A 73 -20.60 17.50 -4.25
C SER A 73 -20.79 18.09 -2.86
N VAL A 74 -21.90 17.69 -2.24
CA VAL A 74 -22.22 18.02 -0.84
C VAL A 74 -21.83 16.91 0.13
N VAL A 75 -21.25 15.83 -0.39
CA VAL A 75 -20.82 14.69 0.40
C VAL A 75 -19.30 14.70 0.48
N CYS A 76 -18.81 14.66 1.72
CA CYS A 76 -17.39 14.58 2.06
C CYS A 76 -17.08 13.17 2.59
N ARG A 77 -15.97 12.57 2.17
CA ARG A 77 -15.52 11.29 2.75
C ARG A 77 -14.91 11.56 4.13
N VAL A 78 -15.17 10.68 5.09
CA VAL A 78 -14.49 10.70 6.38
C VAL A 78 -13.44 9.61 6.44
N GLU A 79 -12.21 9.99 6.76
CA GLU A 79 -11.09 9.08 6.95
C GLU A 79 -10.77 8.93 8.43
N LEU A 80 -10.66 7.67 8.85
CA LEU A 80 -10.27 7.28 10.20
C LEU A 80 -8.97 6.50 10.11
N GLN A 81 -7.99 6.84 10.96
CA GLN A 81 -6.71 6.13 10.98
C GLN A 81 -6.27 5.89 12.44
N PRO A 82 -6.45 4.68 12.98
CA PRO A 82 -5.99 4.30 14.30
C PRO A 82 -4.61 3.65 14.24
N TRP A 83 -3.70 4.12 15.08
CA TRP A 83 -2.30 3.66 15.14
C TRP A 83 -1.84 3.40 16.56
N PHE A 84 -0.79 2.59 16.67
CA PHE A 84 -0.03 2.43 17.89
C PHE A 84 0.89 3.64 18.09
N PHE A 85 0.71 4.35 19.21
CA PHE A 85 1.54 5.50 19.56
C PHE A 85 2.38 5.24 20.80
N ARG A 86 3.60 5.77 20.77
CA ARG A 86 4.57 5.76 21.87
C ARG A 86 4.80 7.19 22.33
N ARG A 87 4.52 7.48 23.59
CA ARG A 87 4.56 8.85 24.12
C ARG A 87 5.93 9.51 24.04
N TRP A 88 7.00 8.72 24.16
CA TRP A 88 8.38 9.20 24.14
C TRP A 88 8.99 9.34 22.74
N ARG A 89 8.22 9.10 21.67
CA ARG A 89 8.70 9.33 20.30
C ARG A 89 8.14 10.66 19.77
N HIS A 90 9.03 11.59 19.44
CA HIS A 90 8.68 12.81 18.73
C HIS A 90 8.51 12.54 17.25
N GLY A 91 7.33 12.86 16.71
CA GLY A 91 7.07 12.85 15.28
C GLY A 91 7.06 11.46 14.65
N ARG A 92 5.92 11.03 14.11
CA ARG A 92 5.95 10.16 12.94
C ARG A 92 5.75 11.05 11.73
N SER A 93 6.75 11.09 10.85
CA SER A 93 6.48 11.47 9.46
C SER A 93 5.37 10.54 8.95
N LEU A 94 4.37 11.10 8.25
CA LEU A 94 3.28 10.35 7.60
C LEU A 94 3.80 9.33 6.56
N VAL A 95 5.11 9.33 6.28
CA VAL A 95 5.78 8.38 5.40
C VAL A 95 6.12 7.11 6.18
N ARG A 96 5.36 6.04 5.89
CA ARG A 96 5.60 4.67 6.32
C ARG A 96 7.00 4.22 5.85
N GLY A 97 8.03 4.39 6.67
CA GLY A 97 9.38 3.92 6.33
C GLY A 97 10.55 4.55 7.08
N ASP A 98 10.45 5.82 7.49
CA ASP A 98 11.59 6.51 8.11
C ASP A 98 11.42 6.55 9.64
N ASP A 99 11.85 5.47 10.28
CA ASP A 99 11.80 5.24 11.72
C ASP A 99 13.09 5.73 12.42
N ASP A 100 13.62 6.88 12.01
CA ASP A 100 14.91 7.46 12.45
C ASP A 100 14.77 8.59 13.49
N GLY A 101 13.66 8.64 14.23
CA GLY A 101 13.53 9.56 15.36
C GLY A 101 14.55 9.23 16.45
N GLN A 102 15.54 10.10 16.67
CA GLN A 102 16.48 10.00 17.79
C GLN A 102 15.70 10.04 19.11
N ASP A 103 15.70 8.92 19.85
CA ASP A 103 15.12 8.89 21.18
C ASP A 103 15.96 9.79 22.11
N GLU A 104 15.40 10.88 22.67
CA GLU A 104 16.13 11.71 23.64
C GLU A 104 16.48 10.89 24.90
N PRO A 105 17.77 10.70 25.24
CA PRO A 105 18.17 9.95 26.43
C PRO A 105 17.65 10.66 27.69
N GLY A 106 16.82 9.98 28.49
CA GLY A 106 16.39 10.48 29.80
C GLY A 106 14.98 11.07 29.86
N SER A 107 14.23 11.15 28.75
CA SER A 107 12.85 11.65 28.77
C SER A 107 11.97 10.91 29.80
N HIS A 108 11.23 11.68 30.61
CA HIS A 108 10.26 11.19 31.61
C HIS A 108 9.14 10.34 30.99
N ASP A 109 8.89 10.53 29.69
CA ASP A 109 7.89 9.79 28.94
C ASP A 109 8.35 8.41 28.50
N ARG A 110 9.64 8.06 28.69
CA ARG A 110 10.13 6.71 28.40
C ARG A 110 9.54 5.70 29.38
N PRO A 111 9.31 4.45 28.92
CA PRO A 111 8.88 3.40 29.82
C PRO A 111 9.95 3.12 30.89
N ASN A 112 9.51 2.74 32.09
CA ASN A 112 10.41 2.18 33.09
C ASN A 112 10.98 0.82 32.60
N ALA A 113 12.02 0.29 33.26
CA ALA A 113 12.71 -0.92 32.80
C ALA A 113 11.76 -2.14 32.67
N GLU A 114 10.84 -2.28 33.61
CA GLU A 114 9.81 -3.33 33.61
C GLU A 114 8.84 -3.17 32.42
N SER A 115 8.32 -1.97 32.21
CA SER A 115 7.43 -1.63 31.08
C SER A 115 8.13 -1.79 29.74
N ALA A 116 9.43 -1.49 29.66
CA ALA A 116 10.23 -1.72 28.47
C ALA A 116 10.38 -3.23 28.18
N ALA A 117 10.57 -4.05 29.21
CA ALA A 117 10.61 -5.51 29.07
C ALA A 117 9.25 -6.08 28.68
N LEU A 118 8.15 -5.56 29.24
CA LEU A 118 6.78 -5.90 28.84
C LEU A 118 6.52 -5.51 27.39
N LEU A 119 6.88 -4.31 26.97
CA LEU A 119 6.69 -3.83 25.59
C LEU A 119 7.40 -4.72 24.56
N ARG A 120 8.61 -5.20 24.87
CA ARG A 120 9.36 -6.13 23.99
C ARG A 120 8.64 -7.46 23.78
N LYS A 121 7.89 -7.92 24.79
CA LYS A 121 7.13 -9.19 24.76
C LYS A 121 5.68 -8.98 24.31
N ALA A 122 5.17 -7.76 24.42
CA ALA A 122 3.80 -7.43 24.12
C ALA A 122 3.52 -7.57 22.63
N ARG A 123 2.31 -8.04 22.32
CA ARG A 123 1.81 -7.99 20.95
C ARG A 123 1.41 -6.55 20.64
N ILE A 124 2.11 -5.94 19.69
CA ILE A 124 1.81 -4.59 19.22
C ILE A 124 0.73 -4.69 18.13
N PRO A 125 -0.34 -3.87 18.22
CA PRO A 125 -1.39 -3.84 17.21
C PRO A 125 -0.83 -3.33 15.87
N VAL A 126 -1.47 -3.73 14.78
CA VAL A 126 -1.07 -3.31 13.43
C VAL A 126 -1.62 -1.92 13.18
N ASP A 127 -0.78 -1.01 12.71
CA ASP A 127 -1.21 0.31 12.26
C ASP A 127 -2.11 0.15 11.02
N LEU A 128 -3.34 0.65 11.10
CA LEU A 128 -4.33 0.56 10.03
C LEU A 128 -4.33 1.86 9.22
N ASP A 129 -4.24 1.75 7.90
CA ASP A 129 -4.50 2.88 7.01
C ASP A 129 -6.02 3.11 6.86
N ALA A 130 -6.44 4.25 6.29
CA ALA A 130 -7.86 4.58 6.15
C ALA A 130 -8.66 3.49 5.42
N ASP A 131 -8.05 2.88 4.39
CA ASP A 131 -8.65 1.79 3.63
C ASP A 131 -8.74 0.48 4.43
N ASP A 132 -7.79 0.23 5.35
CA ASP A 132 -7.79 -0.96 6.20
C ASP A 132 -8.82 -0.87 7.34
N VAL A 133 -9.10 0.36 7.82
CA VAL A 133 -10.15 0.60 8.82
C VAL A 133 -11.51 0.25 8.25
N GLY A 134 -11.74 0.33 6.95
CA GLY A 134 -12.94 -0.17 6.26
C GLY A 134 -14.24 0.25 6.94
N GLY A 135 -14.75 1.42 6.61
CA GLY A 135 -16.02 1.96 7.06
C GLY A 135 -16.21 3.17 6.19
N ASP A 136 -16.96 3.03 5.11
CA ASP A 136 -17.16 4.11 4.13
C ASP A 136 -18.07 5.16 4.75
N PHE A 137 -17.49 5.95 5.66
CA PHE A 137 -18.18 7.00 6.36
C PHE A 137 -18.16 8.26 5.52
N LEU A 138 -19.30 8.93 5.53
CA LEU A 138 -19.57 10.13 4.76
C LEU A 138 -20.07 11.22 5.70
N TYR A 139 -19.78 12.47 5.37
CA TYR A 139 -20.38 13.64 6.00
C TYR A 139 -21.22 14.36 4.94
N ASP A 140 -22.52 14.48 5.20
CA ASP A 140 -23.45 15.22 4.37
C ASP A 140 -23.49 16.68 4.83
N VAL A 141 -22.98 17.58 4.00
CA VAL A 141 -22.89 19.01 4.29
C VAL A 141 -24.26 19.69 4.33
N ARG A 142 -25.24 19.19 3.56
CA ARG A 142 -26.59 19.78 3.46
C ARG A 142 -27.38 19.50 4.71
N GLU A 143 -27.35 18.25 5.13
CA GLU A 143 -28.10 17.79 6.29
C GLU A 143 -27.32 17.93 7.61
N ASP A 144 -26.01 18.22 7.53
CA ASP A 144 -25.11 18.32 8.68
C ASP A 144 -25.13 17.03 9.53
N VAL A 145 -25.01 15.88 8.86
CA VAL A 145 -25.03 14.55 9.49
C VAL A 145 -23.90 13.66 8.96
N PHE A 146 -23.42 12.75 9.80
CA PHE A 146 -22.52 11.69 9.36
C PHE A 146 -23.32 10.46 8.99
N ARG A 147 -22.95 9.79 7.91
CA ARG A 147 -23.59 8.59 7.39
C ARG A 147 -22.58 7.47 7.26
N ASP A 148 -23.03 6.24 7.48
CA ASP A 148 -22.25 5.04 7.18
C ASP A 148 -22.41 4.59 5.72
N ALA A 149 -21.79 3.46 5.37
CA ALA A 149 -21.85 2.88 4.03
C ALA A 149 -23.27 2.49 3.59
N THR A 150 -24.19 2.31 4.54
CA THR A 150 -25.61 1.98 4.26
C THR A 150 -26.47 3.23 4.12
N GLY A 151 -25.89 4.41 4.34
CA GLY A 151 -26.60 5.68 4.38
C GLY A 151 -27.26 5.97 5.73
N SER A 152 -27.06 5.13 6.75
CA SER A 152 -27.63 5.34 8.08
C SER A 152 -26.87 6.42 8.84
N GLU A 153 -27.57 7.27 9.59
CA GLU A 153 -26.92 8.28 10.42
C GLU A 153 -26.06 7.62 11.52
N VAL A 154 -24.82 8.08 11.67
CA VAL A 154 -23.85 7.58 12.65
C VAL A 154 -23.28 8.74 13.44
N THR A 155 -22.97 8.50 14.72
CA THR A 155 -22.32 9.53 15.53
C THR A 155 -20.80 9.48 15.36
N PRO A 156 -20.09 10.63 15.45
CA PRO A 156 -18.63 10.66 15.44
C PRO A 156 -18.01 9.80 16.56
N ALA A 157 -18.65 9.72 17.74
CA ALA A 157 -18.25 8.82 18.81
C ALA A 157 -18.29 7.35 18.38
N ALA A 158 -19.35 6.91 17.69
CA ALA A 158 -19.45 5.56 17.17
C ALA A 158 -18.40 5.28 16.07
N MET A 159 -18.07 6.27 15.25
CA MET A 159 -16.99 6.16 14.25
C MET A 159 -15.62 6.00 14.91
N LEU A 160 -15.32 6.79 15.94
CA LEU A 160 -14.06 6.68 16.69
C LEU A 160 -13.97 5.35 17.45
N GLU A 161 -15.06 4.88 18.05
CA GLU A 161 -15.16 3.56 18.68
C GLU A 161 -14.95 2.45 17.65
N TYR A 162 -15.54 2.57 16.46
CA TYR A 162 -15.37 1.61 15.38
C TYR A 162 -13.90 1.46 14.98
N ALA A 163 -13.20 2.58 14.76
CA ALA A 163 -11.79 2.59 14.43
C ALA A 163 -10.93 1.98 15.56
N TYR A 164 -11.19 2.37 16.80
CA TYR A 164 -10.50 1.85 17.97
C TYR A 164 -10.72 0.34 18.16
N ALA A 165 -11.96 -0.13 18.05
CA ALA A 165 -12.30 -1.55 18.15
C ALA A 165 -11.65 -2.37 17.04
N LYS A 166 -11.55 -1.83 15.81
CA LYS A 166 -10.81 -2.50 14.72
C LYS A 166 -9.32 -2.57 15.00
N HIS A 167 -8.73 -1.50 15.51
CA HIS A 167 -7.33 -1.51 15.95
C HIS A 167 -7.07 -2.56 17.03
N LEU A 168 -7.95 -2.68 18.03
CA LEU A 168 -7.86 -3.73 19.06
C LEU A 168 -8.00 -5.14 18.49
N ARG A 169 -8.85 -5.35 17.48
CA ARG A 169 -8.99 -6.67 16.82
C ARG A 169 -7.69 -7.15 16.21
N THR A 170 -6.77 -6.25 15.85
CA THR A 170 -5.44 -6.63 15.31
C THR A 170 -4.55 -7.35 16.33
N LEU A 171 -4.86 -7.25 17.62
CA LEU A 171 -4.18 -8.00 18.69
C LEU A 171 -4.53 -9.49 18.67
N ARG A 172 -5.65 -9.87 18.04
CA ARG A 172 -6.10 -11.27 17.98
C ARG A 172 -5.18 -12.08 17.07
N LEU A 173 -4.83 -13.28 17.53
CA LEU A 173 -3.93 -14.19 16.79
C LEU A 173 -4.47 -14.51 15.39
N ALA A 174 -5.77 -14.78 15.27
CA ALA A 174 -6.41 -15.08 13.99
C ALA A 174 -6.29 -13.92 12.98
N PHE A 175 -6.42 -12.67 13.42
CA PHE A 175 -6.24 -11.52 12.56
C PHE A 175 -4.80 -11.47 12.03
N ARG A 176 -3.81 -11.66 12.90
CA ARG A 176 -2.40 -11.63 12.49
C ARG A 176 -2.03 -12.75 11.55
N ILE A 177 -2.55 -13.96 11.74
CA ILE A 177 -2.31 -15.07 10.80
C ILE A 177 -2.88 -14.69 9.43
N ARG A 178 -4.14 -14.25 9.37
CA ARG A 178 -4.77 -13.81 8.12
C ARG A 178 -4.04 -12.63 7.48
N TRP A 179 -3.65 -11.63 8.28
CA TRP A 179 -2.92 -10.46 7.83
C TRP A 179 -1.53 -10.82 7.31
N SER A 180 -0.80 -11.68 8.03
CA SER A 180 0.50 -12.18 7.62
C SER A 180 0.40 -12.97 6.33
N ILE A 181 -0.57 -13.88 6.20
CA ILE A 181 -0.81 -14.63 4.96
C ILE A 181 -1.11 -13.64 3.81
N GLY A 182 -2.03 -12.70 4.02
CA GLY A 182 -2.38 -11.71 3.00
C GLY A 182 -1.22 -10.79 2.61
N SER A 183 -0.39 -10.39 3.57
CA SER A 183 0.83 -9.61 3.34
C SER A 183 1.87 -10.44 2.60
N THR A 184 2.12 -11.69 3.00
CA THR A 184 3.02 -12.62 2.31
C THR A 184 2.55 -12.88 0.89
N ILE A 185 1.26 -13.12 0.64
CA ILE A 185 0.73 -13.31 -0.71
C ILE A 185 0.96 -12.05 -1.56
N ARG A 186 0.63 -10.85 -1.04
CA ARG A 186 0.87 -9.59 -1.76
C ARG A 186 2.36 -9.41 -2.09
N THR A 187 3.24 -9.67 -1.12
CA THR A 187 4.70 -9.58 -1.32
C THR A 187 5.17 -10.60 -2.34
N THR A 188 4.73 -11.86 -2.25
CA THR A 188 5.10 -12.92 -3.20
C THR A 188 4.61 -12.59 -4.61
N VAL A 189 3.34 -12.19 -4.78
CA VAL A 189 2.81 -11.78 -6.09
C VAL A 189 3.63 -10.61 -6.64
N ARG A 190 3.91 -9.59 -5.83
CA ARG A 190 4.75 -8.46 -6.22
C ARG A 190 6.13 -8.94 -6.66
N THR A 191 6.82 -9.74 -5.86
CA THR A 191 8.16 -10.26 -6.17
C THR A 191 8.15 -11.11 -7.44
N THR A 192 7.15 -11.97 -7.62
CA THR A 192 7.00 -12.82 -8.81
C THR A 192 6.78 -11.98 -10.06
N VAL A 193 5.92 -10.96 -10.00
CA VAL A 193 5.70 -10.06 -11.15
C VAL A 193 6.97 -9.29 -11.48
N TRP A 194 7.70 -8.75 -10.50
CA TRP A 194 8.96 -8.07 -10.74
C TRP A 194 10.03 -8.99 -11.34
N LYS A 195 10.19 -10.21 -10.79
CA LYS A 195 11.11 -11.21 -11.35
C LYS A 195 10.70 -11.62 -12.76
N GLY A 196 9.40 -11.73 -13.04
CA GLY A 196 8.87 -11.99 -14.37
C GLY A 196 9.21 -10.88 -15.35
N GLN A 197 9.00 -9.62 -14.96
CA GLN A 197 9.37 -8.46 -15.77
C GLN A 197 10.88 -8.41 -16.03
N ASP A 198 11.71 -8.62 -15.01
CA ASP A 198 13.18 -8.67 -15.16
C ASP A 198 13.59 -9.82 -16.09
N ALA A 199 12.96 -10.99 -16.01
CA ALA A 199 13.23 -12.11 -16.91
C ALA A 199 12.81 -11.80 -18.35
N THR A 200 11.66 -11.15 -18.57
CA THR A 200 11.23 -10.73 -19.91
C THR A 200 12.16 -9.67 -20.50
N LEU A 201 12.60 -8.69 -19.71
CA LEU A 201 13.59 -7.70 -20.12
C LEU A 201 14.94 -8.36 -20.45
N TRP A 202 15.36 -9.33 -19.64
CA TRP A 202 16.57 -10.11 -19.90
C TRP A 202 16.46 -10.91 -21.20
N LEU A 203 15.31 -11.54 -21.48
CA LEU A 203 15.05 -12.24 -22.74
C LEU A 203 15.06 -11.27 -23.93
N LEU A 204 14.39 -10.11 -23.84
CA LEU A 204 14.41 -9.09 -24.87
C LEU A 204 15.83 -8.61 -25.19
N PHE A 205 16.66 -8.42 -24.16
CA PHE A 205 18.05 -8.05 -24.33
C PHE A 205 18.86 -9.17 -24.98
N ASN A 206 18.83 -10.39 -24.45
CA ASN A 206 19.71 -11.47 -24.90
C ASN A 206 19.31 -12.06 -26.25
N LEU A 207 18.01 -12.09 -26.54
CA LEU A 207 17.47 -12.71 -27.76
C LEU A 207 17.29 -11.70 -28.89
N TYR A 208 16.91 -10.46 -28.59
CA TYR A 208 16.54 -9.47 -29.60
C TYR A 208 17.43 -8.23 -29.63
N ASP A 209 18.40 -8.12 -28.71
CA ASP A 209 19.21 -6.92 -28.46
C ASP A 209 18.33 -5.67 -28.27
N ILE A 210 17.19 -5.85 -27.60
CA ILE A 210 16.26 -4.78 -27.22
C ILE A 210 16.48 -4.45 -25.74
N GLU A 211 16.73 -3.18 -25.44
CA GLU A 211 16.90 -2.69 -24.08
C GLU A 211 15.95 -1.53 -23.76
N LEU A 212 15.82 -1.20 -22.47
CA LEU A 212 15.11 0.01 -22.05
C LEU A 212 15.95 1.24 -22.36
N THR A 213 15.29 2.33 -22.74
CA THR A 213 15.94 3.65 -22.81
C THR A 213 16.47 4.06 -21.43
N GLU A 214 17.55 4.84 -21.37
CA GLU A 214 18.20 5.23 -20.11
C GLU A 214 17.22 5.88 -19.11
N ASP A 215 16.40 6.81 -19.59
CA ASP A 215 15.34 7.44 -18.80
C ASP A 215 14.32 6.46 -18.23
N THR A 216 14.01 5.39 -18.98
CA THR A 216 13.02 4.38 -18.56
C THR A 216 13.67 3.33 -17.66
N ARG A 217 14.96 3.04 -17.85
CA ARG A 217 15.74 2.17 -16.97
C ARG A 217 15.89 2.78 -15.57
N GLN A 218 16.18 4.08 -15.47
CA GLN A 218 16.23 4.77 -14.18
C GLN A 218 14.85 4.74 -13.50
N ARG A 219 13.78 5.03 -14.25
CA ARG A 219 12.40 4.92 -13.75
C ARG A 219 12.02 3.50 -13.32
N HIS A 220 12.54 2.45 -13.96
CA HIS A 220 12.34 1.06 -13.56
C HIS A 220 12.94 0.79 -12.17
N ILE A 221 14.16 1.26 -11.94
CA ILE A 221 14.86 1.14 -10.65
C ILE A 221 14.12 1.92 -9.55
N ASP A 222 13.76 3.17 -9.81
CA ASP A 222 13.05 4.04 -8.86
C ASP A 222 11.63 3.54 -8.55
N ARG A 223 11.00 2.79 -9.47
CA ARG A 223 9.65 2.23 -9.25
C ARG A 223 9.69 0.89 -8.53
N ARG A 224 10.77 0.12 -8.66
CA ARG A 224 10.98 -1.11 -7.90
C ARG A 224 10.96 -0.85 -6.40
N SER A 225 11.56 0.27 -5.96
CA SER A 225 11.51 0.72 -4.56
C SER A 225 10.10 1.17 -4.14
N ARG A 226 9.35 1.83 -5.03
CA ARG A 226 7.98 2.34 -4.75
C ARG A 226 6.85 1.32 -4.91
N GLY A 227 7.07 0.19 -5.58
CA GLY A 227 6.16 -0.95 -5.58
C GLY A 227 4.99 -0.94 -6.55
N PHE A 228 5.03 -0.10 -7.57
CA PHE A 228 3.99 -0.02 -8.60
C PHE A 228 4.34 -0.88 -9.81
N PHE A 229 3.36 -1.64 -10.34
CA PHE A 229 3.52 -2.34 -11.61
C PHE A 229 3.65 -1.33 -12.76
N HIS A 230 4.73 -1.43 -13.54
CA HIS A 230 4.90 -0.59 -14.72
C HIS A 230 4.38 -1.29 -15.97
N LYS A 231 3.47 -0.63 -16.69
CA LYS A 231 3.11 -0.99 -18.07
C LYS A 231 4.07 -0.31 -19.04
N TYR A 232 4.93 -1.10 -19.68
CA TYR A 232 5.79 -0.61 -20.76
C TYR A 232 4.99 -0.36 -22.03
N LYS A 233 5.40 0.64 -22.80
CA LYS A 233 4.95 0.94 -24.15
C LYS A 233 6.06 0.63 -25.15
N PRO A 234 5.77 0.39 -26.43
CA PRO A 234 6.79 0.12 -27.44
C PRO A 234 7.92 1.17 -27.48
N ARG A 235 7.59 2.45 -27.27
CA ARG A 235 8.55 3.59 -27.23
C ARG A 235 9.56 3.55 -26.07
N ASP A 236 9.31 2.74 -25.05
CA ASP A 236 10.16 2.64 -23.87
C ASP A 236 11.39 1.75 -24.12
N PHE A 237 11.39 1.06 -25.27
CA PHE A 237 12.43 0.15 -25.72
C PHE A 237 13.19 0.75 -26.90
N ARG A 238 14.50 0.52 -26.92
CA ARG A 238 15.37 0.79 -28.06
C ARG A 238 16.13 -0.46 -28.45
N ARG A 239 16.49 -0.58 -29.72
CA ARG A 239 17.34 -1.67 -30.19
C ARG A 239 18.79 -1.21 -30.18
N ILE A 240 19.67 -2.00 -29.57
CA ILE A 240 21.10 -1.66 -29.44
C ILE A 240 21.77 -1.54 -30.82
N THR A 241 21.24 -2.23 -31.82
CA THR A 241 21.73 -2.16 -33.20
C THR A 241 21.45 -0.84 -33.92
N ASP A 242 20.54 0.01 -33.43
CA ASP A 242 20.20 1.28 -34.06
C ASP A 242 21.28 2.35 -33.83
N GLU A 243 22.13 2.19 -32.81
CA GLU A 243 23.30 3.07 -32.54
C GLU A 243 24.57 2.63 -33.29
N ALA A 244 24.65 1.36 -33.72
CA ALA A 244 25.84 0.81 -34.38
C ALA A 244 25.81 1.02 -35.90
N ARG A 245 26.27 2.18 -36.39
CA ARG A 245 26.57 2.40 -37.81
C ARG A 245 27.50 1.28 -38.33
N GLY A 246 27.04 0.49 -39.31
CA GLY A 246 27.91 -0.38 -40.11
C GLY A 246 27.75 -1.91 -39.99
N ARG A 247 26.63 -2.45 -39.47
CA ARG A 247 26.38 -3.91 -39.47
C ARG A 247 25.53 -4.37 -40.67
N PRO A 248 25.74 -5.60 -41.19
CA PRO A 248 25.06 -6.09 -42.40
C PRO A 248 23.56 -6.19 -42.20
N GLN A 249 22.82 -5.66 -43.17
CA GLN A 249 21.36 -5.64 -43.22
C GLN A 249 20.85 -6.89 -43.97
N PHE A 250 19.78 -7.51 -43.47
CA PHE A 250 19.06 -8.57 -44.20
C PHE A 250 17.59 -8.11 -44.33
N PHE A 251 17.10 -7.95 -45.57
CA PHE A 251 15.75 -7.47 -45.89
C PHE A 251 15.32 -6.16 -45.19
N GLY A 252 16.21 -5.17 -45.10
CA GLY A 252 15.87 -3.85 -44.54
C GLY A 252 15.65 -3.80 -43.02
N PHE A 253 15.77 -4.93 -42.32
CA PHE A 253 15.78 -4.98 -40.86
C PHE A 253 17.23 -5.13 -40.39
N VAL A 254 17.71 -4.20 -39.55
CA VAL A 254 19.02 -4.31 -38.89
C VAL A 254 18.92 -5.39 -37.82
N SER A 255 18.99 -6.67 -38.21
CA SER A 255 18.87 -7.80 -37.28
C SER A 255 20.24 -8.23 -36.80
N SER A 256 20.44 -8.34 -35.48
CA SER A 256 21.66 -8.91 -34.94
C SER A 256 21.72 -10.42 -35.21
N ARG A 257 22.94 -10.99 -35.27
CA ARG A 257 23.13 -12.45 -35.40
C ARG A 257 22.38 -13.24 -34.32
N LYS A 258 22.19 -12.63 -33.13
CA LYS A 258 21.44 -13.21 -32.01
C LYS A 258 19.93 -13.26 -32.27
N SER A 259 19.34 -12.18 -32.82
CA SER A 259 17.91 -12.18 -33.15
C SER A 259 17.58 -13.12 -34.30
N PHE A 260 18.49 -13.24 -35.27
CA PHE A 260 18.35 -14.21 -36.35
C PHE A 260 18.35 -15.66 -35.82
N LEU A 261 19.34 -16.01 -35.00
CA LEU A 261 19.45 -17.35 -34.42
C LEU A 261 18.24 -17.67 -33.53
N THR A 262 17.76 -16.71 -32.73
CA THR A 262 16.58 -16.92 -31.89
C THR A 262 15.31 -17.10 -32.72
N ASN A 263 15.08 -16.25 -33.72
CA ASN A 263 13.91 -16.39 -34.60
C ASN A 263 13.97 -17.71 -35.37
N PHE A 264 15.15 -18.12 -35.83
CA PHE A 264 15.36 -19.42 -36.45
C PHE A 264 14.99 -20.57 -35.50
N TRP A 265 15.46 -20.53 -34.25
CA TRP A 265 15.09 -21.54 -33.24
C TRP A 265 13.59 -21.53 -32.92
N MET A 266 12.95 -20.37 -32.81
CA MET A 266 11.50 -20.30 -32.59
C MET A 266 10.72 -20.85 -33.78
N VAL A 267 11.14 -20.55 -35.01
CA VAL A 267 10.52 -21.11 -36.21
C VAL A 267 10.76 -22.61 -36.29
N MET A 268 11.98 -23.09 -36.02
CA MET A 268 12.28 -24.53 -35.97
C MET A 268 11.49 -25.25 -34.89
N LEU A 269 11.30 -24.62 -33.72
CA LEU A 269 10.48 -25.17 -32.64
C LEU A 269 9.00 -25.17 -33.01
N ALA A 270 8.48 -24.10 -33.63
CA ALA A 270 7.10 -24.04 -34.12
C ALA A 270 6.86 -25.07 -35.23
N CYS A 271 7.77 -25.19 -36.19
CA CYS A 271 7.75 -26.22 -37.23
C CYS A 271 7.88 -27.62 -36.63
N GLY A 272 8.72 -27.82 -35.62
CA GLY A 272 8.86 -29.09 -34.91
C GLY A 272 7.60 -29.47 -34.15
N VAL A 273 6.97 -28.51 -33.45
CA VAL A 273 5.67 -28.70 -32.80
C VAL A 273 4.62 -29.04 -33.86
N LEU A 274 4.49 -28.26 -34.93
CA LEU A 274 3.54 -28.52 -36.03
C LEU A 274 3.80 -29.87 -36.72
N TYR A 275 5.05 -30.26 -36.92
CA TYR A 275 5.44 -31.55 -37.48
C TYR A 275 5.11 -32.71 -36.54
N TRP A 276 5.15 -32.49 -35.22
CA TRP A 276 4.85 -33.55 -34.25
C TRP A 276 3.35 -33.64 -33.92
N THR A 277 2.64 -32.50 -33.92
CA THR A 277 1.21 -32.41 -33.67
C THR A 277 0.37 -32.63 -34.93
N GLY A 278 0.87 -32.29 -36.12
CA GLY A 278 0.18 -32.42 -37.40
C GLY A 278 -0.21 -33.87 -37.77
N PRO A 279 0.70 -34.86 -37.64
CA PRO A 279 0.37 -36.27 -37.87
C PRO A 279 -0.58 -36.84 -36.81
N ARG A 280 -0.49 -36.37 -35.56
CA ARG A 280 -1.35 -36.83 -34.45
C ARG A 280 -2.72 -36.14 -34.43
N GLY A 281 -2.84 -34.93 -34.97
CA GLY A 281 -4.06 -34.11 -34.98
C GLY A 281 -4.91 -34.23 -36.24
N GLY A 282 -4.59 -35.14 -37.17
CA GLY A 282 -5.43 -35.42 -38.35
C GLY A 282 -5.42 -34.36 -39.45
N PHE A 283 -4.56 -33.34 -39.39
CA PHE A 283 -4.53 -32.23 -40.37
C PHE A 283 -4.13 -32.69 -41.79
N LEU A 284 -3.25 -33.69 -41.90
CA LEU A 284 -2.91 -34.32 -43.19
C LEU A 284 -4.07 -35.13 -43.79
N LYS A 285 -5.02 -35.60 -42.97
CA LYS A 285 -6.21 -36.33 -43.44
C LYS A 285 -7.21 -35.41 -44.14
N VAL A 286 -7.27 -34.13 -43.74
CA VAL A 286 -8.18 -33.12 -44.31
C VAL A 286 -7.67 -32.58 -45.65
N VAL A 287 -6.35 -32.48 -45.84
CA VAL A 287 -5.75 -31.98 -47.08
C VAL A 287 -5.71 -33.06 -48.18
N TYR A 288 -5.51 -34.33 -47.82
CA TYR A 288 -5.44 -35.45 -48.77
C TYR A 288 -6.78 -36.18 -49.01
N SER A 289 -7.88 -35.81 -48.35
CA SER A 289 -9.21 -36.38 -48.64
C SER A 289 -9.99 -35.59 -49.70
N ASN A 290 -9.40 -34.55 -50.29
CA ASN A 290 -10.01 -33.71 -51.34
C ASN A 290 -9.21 -33.73 -52.67
N THR A 291 -8.37 -34.75 -52.86
CA THR A 291 -7.80 -35.15 -54.16
C THR A 291 -8.01 -36.63 -54.33
#